data_AF-A0A1V1SVM4-F1
#
_entry.id   AF-A0A1V1SVM4-F1
#
_cell.length_a   1.000
_cell.length_b   1.000
_cell.length_c   1.000
_cell.angle_alpha   90.00
_cell.angle_beta   90.00
_cell.angle_gamma   90.00
#
_symmetry.space_group_name_H-M   'P 1'
#
loop_
_entity.id
_entity.type
_entity.pdbx_description
1 polymer ?
#
loop_
_entity_poly.entity_id
_entity_poly.type
_entity_poly.pdbx_seq_one_letter_code
_entity_poly.pdbx_strand_id
1 'polypeptide(L)'
;MGVAKKTRKFAVKRIIGQRDARLKKNAGKADAQNPQKAKTGGPSNDQVVREIPQMPSGLFFQHNQALKPPYSVLLDTNFLSHTIQRKLPLLESMMDCLYAKCIP
;
A
#
# COMPACT_ATOMS: atom_id res chain seq x y z
N MET A 1 36.41 40.89 -49.99
CA MET A 1 35.10 40.24 -50.20
C MET A 1 35.10 38.90 -49.45
N GLY A 2 34.40 38.79 -48.32
CA GLY A 2 34.45 37.60 -47.45
C GLY A 2 33.39 36.56 -47.82
N VAL A 3 33.82 35.34 -48.14
CA VAL A 3 32.92 34.21 -48.48
C VAL A 3 32.17 33.74 -47.22
N ALA A 4 30.84 33.65 -47.29
CA ALA A 4 30.01 33.18 -46.19
C ALA A 4 30.22 31.67 -45.97
N LYS A 5 30.88 31.30 -44.87
CA LYS A 5 31.32 29.92 -44.58
C LYS A 5 30.22 28.97 -44.08
N LYS A 6 29.00 29.44 -43.79
CA LYS A 6 27.95 28.63 -43.16
C LYS A 6 26.61 28.74 -43.88
N THR A 7 26.13 27.60 -44.39
CA THR A 7 24.83 27.48 -45.07
C THR A 7 23.69 27.36 -44.06
N ARG A 8 22.62 28.12 -44.26
CA ARG A 8 21.42 28.07 -43.41
C ARG A 8 20.58 26.82 -43.75
N LYS A 9 20.03 26.16 -42.72
CA LYS A 9 19.09 25.03 -42.89
C LYS A 9 17.65 25.52 -42.75
N PHE A 10 16.75 25.00 -43.57
CA PHE A 10 15.30 25.20 -43.38
C PHE A 10 14.83 24.28 -42.25
N ALA A 11 14.41 24.86 -41.13
CA ALA A 11 13.97 24.12 -39.95
C ALA A 11 12.79 24.82 -39.26
N VAL A 12 11.98 24.03 -38.58
CA VAL A 12 10.81 24.50 -37.82
C VAL A 12 11.23 24.94 -36.42
N LYS A 13 10.49 25.88 -35.83
CA LYS A 13 10.67 26.32 -34.44
C LYS A 13 10.52 25.15 -33.47
N ARG A 14 11.46 24.99 -32.54
CA ARG A 14 11.37 23.97 -31.48
C ARG A 14 10.24 24.33 -30.51
N ILE A 15 9.23 23.48 -30.43
CA ILE A 15 8.09 23.58 -29.51
C ILE A 15 8.15 22.40 -28.54
N ILE A 16 7.57 22.55 -27.35
CA ILE A 16 7.49 21.47 -26.38
C ILE A 16 6.69 20.29 -26.95
N GLY A 17 7.29 19.10 -26.95
CA GLY A 17 6.70 17.89 -27.51
C GLY A 17 5.90 17.10 -26.48
N GLN A 18 5.00 16.23 -26.93
CA GLN A 18 4.17 15.40 -26.05
C GLN A 18 4.94 14.44 -25.14
N ARG A 19 6.23 14.18 -25.41
CA ARG A 19 7.12 13.30 -24.62
C ARG A 19 8.05 14.07 -23.68
N ASP A 20 7.89 15.39 -23.56
CA ASP A 20 8.74 16.20 -22.70
C ASP A 20 8.52 15.83 -21.22
N ALA A 21 9.60 15.62 -20.47
CA ALA A 21 9.59 15.25 -19.06
C ALA A 21 9.05 16.38 -18.15
N ARG A 22 9.06 17.63 -18.64
CA ARG A 22 8.52 18.80 -17.92
C ARG A 22 6.99 18.85 -17.95
N LEU A 23 6.34 18.07 -18.81
CA LEU A 23 4.89 17.97 -18.84
C LEU A 23 4.42 17.18 -17.62
N LYS A 24 3.48 17.75 -16.84
CA LYS A 24 2.86 17.07 -15.68
C LYS A 24 2.27 15.70 -16.05
N LYS A 25 1.78 15.53 -17.28
CA LYS A 25 1.27 14.25 -17.82
C LYS A 25 2.35 13.16 -17.94
N ASN A 26 3.61 13.55 -18.05
CA ASN A 26 4.76 12.65 -18.18
C ASN A 26 5.59 12.56 -16.89
N ALA A 27 5.27 13.35 -15.86
CA ALA A 27 5.97 13.35 -14.58
C ALA A 27 5.98 11.95 -13.90
N GLY A 28 4.96 11.11 -14.15
CA GLY A 28 4.92 9.72 -13.65
C GLY A 28 5.60 8.67 -14.53
N LYS A 29 5.99 9.01 -15.77
CA LYS A 29 6.63 8.05 -16.70
C LYS A 29 8.13 7.89 -16.43
N ALA A 30 8.78 8.90 -15.85
CA ALA A 30 10.16 8.81 -15.41
C ALA A 30 10.31 7.89 -14.17
N ASP A 31 9.36 7.96 -13.24
CA ASP A 31 9.29 7.04 -12.09
C ASP A 31 9.01 5.58 -12.51
N ALA A 32 8.21 5.37 -13.55
CA ALA A 32 7.92 4.05 -14.11
C ALA A 32 9.12 3.41 -14.84
N GLN A 33 10.13 4.21 -15.23
CA GLN A 33 11.36 3.74 -15.87
C GLN A 33 12.50 3.49 -14.88
N ASN A 34 12.31 3.79 -13.59
CA ASN A 34 13.32 3.53 -12.58
C ASN A 34 13.34 2.03 -12.22
N PRO A 35 14.41 1.27 -12.54
CA PRO A 35 14.46 -0.18 -12.33
C PRO A 35 14.39 -0.60 -10.85
N GLN A 36 14.56 0.35 -9.91
CA GLN A 36 14.41 0.10 -8.48
C GLN A 36 12.95 0.00 -8.02
N LYS A 37 12.01 0.73 -8.64
CA LYS A 37 10.56 0.65 -8.33
C LYS A 37 9.86 -0.49 -9.08
N ALA A 38 10.46 -1.02 -10.14
CA ALA A 38 9.97 -2.19 -10.87
C ALA A 38 10.10 -3.51 -10.08
N LYS A 39 10.88 -3.54 -8.99
CA LYS A 39 11.06 -4.74 -8.15
C LYS A 39 10.08 -4.82 -6.98
N THR A 40 9.41 -3.73 -6.62
CA THR A 40 8.60 -3.64 -5.40
C THR A 40 7.13 -3.27 -5.61
N GLY A 41 6.64 -3.14 -6.85
CA GLY A 41 5.20 -2.95 -7.05
C GLY A 41 4.72 -2.42 -8.40
N GLY A 42 5.51 -2.54 -9.47
CA GLY A 42 5.05 -2.25 -10.83
C GLY A 42 5.19 -3.50 -11.70
N PRO A 43 4.29 -3.73 -12.68
CA PRO A 43 4.35 -4.89 -13.55
C PRO A 43 5.65 -4.83 -14.36
N SER A 44 6.67 -5.55 -13.90
CA SER A 44 7.77 -5.98 -14.74
C SER A 44 7.14 -6.77 -15.88
N ASN A 45 7.40 -6.34 -17.11
CA ASN A 45 6.82 -6.85 -18.35
C ASN A 45 7.12 -8.34 -18.66
N ASP A 46 7.46 -9.17 -17.67
CA ASP A 46 7.66 -10.61 -17.87
C ASP A 46 6.65 -11.49 -17.13
N GLN A 47 6.05 -11.07 -16.02
CA GLN A 47 4.95 -11.81 -15.38
C GLN A 47 4.02 -10.84 -14.66
N VAL A 48 2.81 -10.67 -15.21
CA VAL A 48 1.72 -10.02 -14.46
C VAL A 48 1.33 -10.96 -13.33
N VAL A 49 1.93 -10.76 -12.15
CA VAL A 49 1.58 -11.52 -10.94
C VAL A 49 0.19 -11.06 -10.50
N ARG A 50 -0.81 -11.89 -10.73
CA ARG A 50 -2.15 -11.67 -10.20
C ARG A 50 -2.17 -12.10 -8.74
N GLU A 51 -1.99 -11.15 -7.84
CA GLU A 51 -2.13 -11.38 -6.40
C GLU A 51 -3.62 -11.55 -6.06
N ILE A 52 -4.06 -12.80 -5.94
CA ILE A 52 -5.38 -13.12 -5.39
C ILE A 52 -5.15 -13.66 -3.98
N PRO A 53 -5.56 -12.96 -2.91
CA PRO A 53 -5.40 -13.47 -1.57
C PRO A 53 -6.24 -14.73 -1.40
N GLN A 54 -5.62 -15.78 -0.86
CA GLN A 54 -6.31 -17.02 -0.53
C GLN A 54 -7.14 -16.83 0.75
N MET A 55 -8.32 -17.47 0.81
CA MET A 55 -9.12 -17.51 2.04
C MET A 55 -8.34 -18.25 3.15
N PRO A 56 -8.32 -17.73 4.39
CA PRO A 56 -7.64 -18.38 5.51
C PRO A 56 -8.24 -19.76 5.82
N SER A 57 -7.40 -20.72 6.16
CA SER A 57 -7.81 -22.12 6.47
C SER A 57 -8.68 -22.26 7.71
N GLY A 58 -8.61 -21.29 8.64
CA GLY A 58 -9.41 -21.30 9.87
C GLY A 58 -10.87 -20.85 9.70
N LEU A 59 -11.28 -20.39 8.51
CA LEU A 59 -12.66 -19.95 8.26
C LEU A 59 -13.50 -21.05 7.62
N PHE A 60 -14.62 -21.38 8.25
CA PHE A 60 -15.73 -22.10 7.65
C PHE A 60 -16.82 -21.11 7.28
N PHE A 61 -16.91 -20.78 5.99
CA PHE A 61 -17.66 -19.63 5.49
C PHE A 61 -17.25 -18.34 6.22
N GLN A 62 -18.10 -17.83 7.12
CA GLN A 62 -17.82 -16.65 7.95
C GLN A 62 -17.42 -17.00 9.40
N HIS A 63 -17.52 -18.27 9.80
CA HIS A 63 -17.20 -18.70 11.16
C HIS A 63 -15.71 -19.00 11.30
N ASN A 64 -15.03 -18.34 12.23
CA ASN A 64 -13.61 -18.55 12.51
C ASN A 64 -13.40 -19.68 13.54
N GLN A 65 -13.04 -20.87 13.08
CA GLN A 65 -12.77 -22.04 13.91
C GLN A 65 -11.46 -21.94 14.71
N ALA A 66 -10.60 -20.95 14.41
CA ALA A 66 -9.34 -20.75 15.13
C ALA A 66 -9.52 -20.06 16.50
N LEU A 67 -10.66 -19.41 16.73
CA LEU A 67 -10.96 -18.77 18.02
C LEU A 67 -11.37 -19.84 19.04
N LYS A 68 -10.41 -20.24 19.89
CA LYS A 68 -10.62 -21.17 21.01
C LYS A 68 -9.98 -20.61 22.27
N PRO A 69 -10.49 -20.92 23.47
CA PRO A 69 -9.82 -20.59 24.72
C PRO A 69 -8.41 -21.21 24.80
N PRO A 70 -7.39 -20.51 25.34
CA PRO A 70 -7.42 -19.15 25.83
C PRO A 70 -7.49 -18.10 24.70
N TYR A 71 -8.39 -17.12 24.82
CA TYR A 71 -8.59 -16.11 23.78
C TYR A 71 -7.49 -15.06 23.83
N SER A 72 -6.81 -14.82 22.70
CA SER A 72 -5.92 -13.67 22.51
C SER A 72 -6.72 -12.47 22.03
N VAL A 73 -6.69 -11.38 22.79
CA VAL A 73 -7.46 -10.17 22.48
C VAL A 73 -6.51 -9.01 22.24
N LEU A 74 -6.62 -8.36 21.09
CA LEU A 74 -5.84 -7.15 20.80
C LEU A 74 -6.58 -5.93 21.37
N LEU A 75 -5.89 -5.16 22.21
CA LEU A 75 -6.45 -3.96 22.84
C LEU A 75 -6.01 -2.68 22.14
N ASP A 76 -6.96 -1.77 21.93
CA ASP A 76 -6.69 -0.41 21.46
C ASP A 76 -6.64 0.57 22.64
N THR A 77 -5.94 1.69 22.42
CA THR A 77 -5.86 2.85 23.30
C THR A 77 -7.24 3.35 23.75
N ASN A 78 -8.20 3.45 22.83
CA ASN A 78 -9.56 3.87 23.15
C ASN A 78 -10.28 2.90 24.08
N PHE A 79 -10.07 1.59 23.89
CA PHE A 79 -10.64 0.57 24.76
C PHE A 79 -10.11 0.71 26.19
N LEU A 80 -8.80 0.92 26.33
CA LEU A 80 -8.17 1.13 27.63
C LEU A 80 -8.70 2.40 28.32
N SER A 81 -8.81 3.51 27.59
CA SER A 81 -9.36 4.78 28.12
C SER A 81 -10.79 4.61 28.63
N HIS A 82 -11.67 3.93 27.89
CA HIS A 82 -13.05 3.71 28.32
C HIS A 82 -13.17 2.73 29.48
N THR A 83 -12.32 1.70 29.53
CA THR A 83 -12.28 0.73 30.62
C THR A 83 -11.90 1.41 31.94
N ILE A 84 -10.90 2.30 31.91
CA ILE A 84 -10.48 3.12 33.06
C ILE A 84 -11.61 4.09 33.47
N GLN A 85 -12.22 4.80 32.53
CA GLN A 85 -13.30 5.75 32.80
C GLN A 85 -14.49 5.08 33.51
N ARG A 86 -14.81 3.84 33.12
CA ARG A 86 -15.90 3.05 33.71
C ARG A 86 -15.51 2.27 34.96
N LYS A 87 -14.24 2.37 35.39
CA LYS A 87 -13.68 1.66 36.55
C LYS A 87 -13.85 0.14 36.47
N LEU A 88 -13.76 -0.41 35.26
CA LEU A 88 -13.86 -1.85 35.03
C LEU A 88 -12.46 -2.48 35.10
N PRO A 89 -12.22 -3.50 35.94
CA PRO A 89 -10.97 -4.24 35.93
C PRO A 89 -10.84 -5.01 34.61
N LEU A 90 -9.77 -4.76 33.84
CA LEU A 90 -9.62 -5.23 32.46
C LEU A 90 -9.72 -6.76 32.33
N LEU A 91 -8.82 -7.51 32.97
CA LEU A 91 -8.72 -8.97 32.82
C LEU A 91 -9.98 -9.68 33.33
N GLU A 92 -10.45 -9.30 34.51
CA GLU A 92 -11.62 -9.90 35.17
C GLU A 92 -12.89 -9.66 34.34
N SER A 93 -13.12 -8.42 33.90
CA SER A 93 -14.28 -8.08 33.05
C SER A 93 -14.25 -8.83 31.70
N MET A 94 -13.07 -9.08 31.14
CA MET A 94 -12.93 -9.86 29.90
C MET A 94 -13.23 -11.34 30.10
N MET A 95 -12.78 -11.91 31.22
CA MET A 95 -13.07 -13.30 31.59
C MET A 95 -14.56 -13.50 31.87
N ASP A 96 -15.21 -12.55 32.54
CA ASP A 96 -16.65 -12.58 32.81
C ASP A 96 -17.49 -12.41 31.53
N CYS A 97 -16.99 -11.64 30.56
CA CYS A 97 -17.68 -11.43 29.28
C CYS A 97 -17.63 -12.67 28.36
N LEU A 98 -16.49 -13.34 28.28
CA LEU A 98 -16.27 -14.49 27.38
C LEU A 98 -16.40 -15.85 28.07
N TYR A 99 -16.61 -15.86 29.39
CA TYR A 99 -16.65 -17.07 30.24
C TYR A 99 -15.44 -18.01 30.03
N ALA A 100 -14.28 -17.43 29.76
CA ALA A 100 -13.07 -18.17 29.39
C ALA A 100 -11.80 -17.41 29.78
N LYS A 101 -10.67 -18.13 29.86
CA LYS A 101 -9.36 -17.50 30.07
C LYS A 101 -9.00 -16.61 28.89
N CYS A 102 -8.69 -15.35 29.17
CA CYS A 102 -8.29 -14.36 28.17
C CYS A 102 -6.83 -13.94 28.38
N ILE A 103 -6.14 -13.65 27.28
CA ILE A 103 -4.79 -13.09 27.23
C ILE A 103 -4.92 -11.75 26.50
N PRO A 104 -5.01 -10.62 27.24
CA PRO A 104 -5.07 -9.28 26.68
C PRO A 104 -3.73 -8.83 26.09
#